data_AF-A0A7S4K944-F1
#
_entry.id   AF-A0A7S4K944-F1
#
_cell.length_a   1.000
_cell.length_b   1.000
_cell.length_c   1.000
_cell.angle_alpha   90.00
_cell.angle_beta   90.00
_cell.angle_gamma   90.00
#
_symmetry.space_group_name_H-M   'P 1'
#
loop_
_entity.id
_entity.type
_entity.pdbx_description
1 polymer ?
#
loop_
_entity_poly.entity_id
_entity_poly.type
_entity_poly.pdbx_seq_one_letter_code
_entity_poly.pdbx_strand_id
1 'polypeptide(L)'
;PGAAVANPGVAIAAMRGAGCRMGVIDCGDGRSVLFCHGRQLKRYDVESGECLGTYDINIPVSTMVRMDKRLYVVSSQAAQNIVGIWDIGTGRVVHHFLAERRVFSLSRFDEVTFVVGYLDGAVELHRIPEQCLLEIIDNVG
;
A
#
# COMPACT_ATOMS: atom_id res chain seq x y z
N PRO A 1 4.75 -29.35 -25.60
CA PRO A 1 5.05 -27.92 -25.85
C PRO A 1 3.75 -27.13 -26.02
N GLY A 2 3.18 -26.65 -24.91
CA GLY A 2 1.95 -25.85 -24.93
C GLY A 2 2.24 -24.45 -25.44
N ALA A 3 1.55 -24.04 -26.51
CA ALA A 3 1.62 -22.68 -27.01
C ALA A 3 1.18 -21.73 -25.90
N ALA A 4 2.09 -20.84 -25.47
CA ALA A 4 1.75 -19.75 -24.58
C ALA A 4 0.67 -18.91 -25.24
N VAL A 5 -0.52 -18.87 -24.66
CA VAL A 5 -1.60 -17.99 -25.11
C VAL A 5 -1.08 -16.57 -24.96
N ALA A 6 -0.93 -15.85 -26.07
CA ALA A 6 -0.50 -14.46 -26.05
C ALA A 6 -1.51 -13.65 -25.24
N ASN A 7 -1.07 -13.02 -24.15
CA ASN A 7 -1.86 -12.05 -23.40
C ASN A 7 -1.62 -10.67 -24.03
N PRO A 8 -2.60 -10.10 -24.75
CA PRO A 8 -2.44 -8.84 -25.47
C PRO A 8 -2.38 -7.61 -24.56
N GLY A 9 -2.43 -7.77 -23.23
CA GLY A 9 -2.38 -6.65 -22.29
C GLY A 9 -3.62 -5.75 -22.34
N VAL A 10 -4.77 -6.30 -22.72
CA VAL A 10 -6.03 -5.57 -22.82
C VAL A 10 -6.70 -5.49 -21.45
N ALA A 11 -7.29 -4.32 -21.13
CA ALA A 11 -8.05 -4.15 -19.90
C ALA A 11 -9.25 -5.11 -19.86
N ILE A 12 -9.39 -5.85 -18.75
CA ILE A 12 -10.47 -6.82 -18.53
C ILE A 12 -11.64 -6.23 -17.73
N ALA A 13 -11.40 -5.14 -17.00
CA ALA A 13 -12.39 -4.39 -16.22
C ALA A 13 -11.93 -2.94 -16.04
N ALA A 14 -12.87 -2.02 -15.87
CA ALA A 14 -12.58 -0.61 -15.60
C ALA A 14 -13.55 -0.05 -14.56
N MET A 15 -13.01 0.36 -13.41
CA MET A 15 -13.76 1.11 -12.40
C MET A 15 -13.51 2.60 -12.62
N ARG A 16 -14.58 3.39 -12.68
CA ARG A 16 -14.52 4.86 -12.79
C ARG A 16 -15.09 5.46 -11.52
N GLY A 17 -14.23 6.10 -10.74
CA GLY A 17 -14.65 6.72 -9.50
C GLY A 17 -13.47 6.85 -8.55
N ALA A 18 -13.41 8.00 -7.88
CA ALA A 18 -12.35 8.48 -6.99
C ALA A 18 -11.13 9.01 -7.75
N GLY A 19 -10.90 10.32 -7.59
CA GLY A 19 -9.74 11.07 -8.09
C GLY A 19 -8.42 10.63 -7.46
N CYS A 20 -8.03 9.38 -7.70
CA CYS A 20 -6.76 8.85 -7.29
C CYS A 20 -5.67 9.45 -8.19
N ARG A 21 -4.89 10.38 -7.64
CA ARG A 21 -3.73 10.95 -8.36
C ARG A 21 -2.45 10.15 -8.16
N MET A 22 -2.38 9.26 -7.15
CA MET A 22 -1.09 8.85 -6.59
C MET A 22 -0.84 7.33 -6.46
N GLY A 23 -1.87 6.46 -6.43
CA GLY A 23 -1.61 5.01 -6.40
C GLY A 23 -2.83 4.10 -6.17
N VAL A 24 -2.81 2.93 -6.80
CA VAL A 24 -3.75 1.82 -6.57
C VAL A 24 -2.95 0.60 -6.10
N ILE A 25 -3.52 -0.19 -5.21
CA ILE A 25 -2.90 -1.41 -4.72
C ILE A 25 -3.90 -2.55 -4.63
N ASP A 26 -3.47 -3.78 -4.91
CA ASP A 26 -4.27 -4.97 -4.64
C ASP A 26 -4.33 -5.21 -3.13
N CYS A 27 -5.43 -5.78 -2.63
CA CYS A 27 -5.55 -6.16 -1.23
C CYS A 27 -5.05 -7.59 -0.94
N GLY A 28 -4.52 -8.30 -1.95
CA GLY A 28 -4.07 -9.69 -1.84
C GLY A 28 -5.18 -10.77 -1.86
N ASP A 29 -6.45 -10.36 -1.87
CA ASP A 29 -7.62 -11.26 -1.90
C ASP A 29 -8.12 -11.60 -3.33
N GLY A 30 -7.46 -11.05 -4.36
CA GLY A 30 -7.84 -11.21 -5.77
C GLY A 30 -9.16 -10.55 -6.17
N ARG A 31 -9.81 -9.83 -5.25
CA ARG A 31 -11.17 -9.31 -5.43
C ARG A 31 -11.29 -7.82 -5.15
N SER A 32 -10.43 -7.27 -4.30
CA SER A 32 -10.50 -5.88 -3.91
C SER A 32 -9.20 -5.12 -4.12
N VAL A 33 -9.36 -3.84 -4.40
CA VAL A 33 -8.28 -2.88 -4.57
C VAL A 33 -8.48 -1.70 -3.64
N LEU A 34 -7.39 -1.05 -3.30
CA LEU A 34 -7.39 0.11 -2.43
C LEU A 34 -6.69 1.27 -3.12
N PHE A 35 -7.27 2.45 -3.03
CA PHE A 35 -6.73 3.66 -3.62
C PHE A 35 -6.87 4.85 -2.69
N CYS A 36 -5.92 5.79 -2.81
CA CYS A 36 -5.96 7.02 -2.05
C CYS A 36 -6.86 8.07 -2.71
N HIS A 37 -7.74 8.67 -1.92
CA HIS A 37 -8.56 9.81 -2.28
C HIS A 37 -8.31 10.96 -1.30
N GLY A 38 -7.34 11.82 -1.61
CA GLY A 38 -6.95 12.93 -0.74
C GLY A 38 -6.25 12.45 0.53
N ARG A 39 -6.94 12.48 1.66
CA ARG A 39 -6.45 12.00 2.98
C ARG A 39 -7.21 10.76 3.46
N GLN A 40 -7.83 10.05 2.53
CA GLN A 40 -8.60 8.85 2.77
C GLN A 40 -8.08 7.72 1.92
N LEU A 41 -8.08 6.51 2.47
CA LEU A 41 -7.96 5.29 1.69
C LEU A 41 -9.35 4.74 1.47
N LYS A 42 -9.66 4.33 0.24
CA LYS A 42 -10.91 3.65 -0.05
C LYS A 42 -10.65 2.29 -0.65
N ARG A 43 -11.37 1.29 -0.15
CA ARG A 43 -11.33 -0.10 -0.64
C ARG A 43 -12.56 -0.37 -1.48
N TYR A 44 -12.35 -0.99 -2.63
CA TYR A 44 -13.40 -1.27 -3.60
C TYR A 44 -13.35 -2.73 -4.03
N ASP A 45 -14.54 -3.27 -4.26
CA ASP A 45 -14.73 -4.57 -4.89
C ASP A 45 -14.58 -4.43 -6.40
N VAL A 46 -13.71 -5.22 -7.00
CA VAL A 46 -13.37 -5.12 -8.43
C VAL A 46 -14.52 -5.62 -9.31
N GLU A 47 -15.32 -6.58 -8.85
CA GLU A 47 -16.41 -7.17 -9.65
C GLU A 47 -17.63 -6.25 -9.70
N SER A 48 -18.07 -5.76 -8.54
CA SER A 48 -19.26 -4.92 -8.39
C SER A 48 -18.99 -3.43 -8.56
N GLY A 49 -17.74 -2.99 -8.36
CA GLY A 49 -17.37 -1.57 -8.33
C GLY A 49 -17.83 -0.84 -7.07
N GLU A 50 -18.34 -1.55 -6.06
CA GLU A 50 -18.82 -0.95 -4.83
C GLU A 50 -17.69 -0.54 -3.89
N CYS A 51 -17.89 0.57 -3.17
CA CYS A 51 -16.99 1.01 -2.11
C CYS A 51 -17.23 0.14 -0.87
N LEU A 52 -16.31 -0.78 -0.59
CA LEU A 52 -16.33 -1.66 0.58
C LEU A 52 -15.99 -0.93 1.89
N GLY A 53 -15.22 0.16 1.81
CA GLY A 53 -14.81 0.90 3.00
C GLY A 53 -14.06 2.18 2.70
N THR A 54 -14.11 3.12 3.63
CA THR A 54 -13.32 4.36 3.61
C THR A 54 -12.61 4.51 4.95
N TYR A 55 -11.31 4.78 4.91
CA TYR A 55 -10.43 4.88 6.06
C TYR A 55 -9.77 6.26 6.08
N ASP A 56 -10.06 7.04 7.13
CA ASP A 56 -9.43 8.35 7.32
C ASP A 56 -8.01 8.17 7.87
N ILE A 57 -7.03 8.34 6.99
CA ILE A 57 -5.61 8.29 7.36
C ILE A 57 -5.06 9.67 7.75
N ASN A 58 -5.81 10.74 7.49
CA ASN A 58 -5.52 12.13 7.86
C ASN A 58 -4.17 12.70 7.38
N ILE A 59 -3.44 11.95 6.56
CA ILE A 59 -2.17 12.35 5.96
C ILE A 59 -2.24 12.22 4.43
N PRO A 60 -1.59 13.10 3.67
CA PRO A 60 -1.53 13.01 2.21
C PRO A 60 -0.64 11.83 1.80
N VAL A 61 -1.13 10.93 0.95
CA VAL A 61 -0.36 9.78 0.48
C VAL A 61 0.44 10.13 -0.77
N SER A 62 1.73 9.84 -0.76
CA SER A 62 2.60 9.96 -1.94
C SER A 62 2.89 8.64 -2.63
N THR A 63 3.02 7.54 -1.89
CA THR A 63 3.27 6.20 -2.46
C THR A 63 2.84 5.12 -1.48
N MET A 64 2.60 3.90 -1.99
CA MET A 64 2.02 2.78 -1.25
C MET A 64 2.65 1.47 -1.72
N VAL A 65 2.85 0.53 -0.80
CA VAL A 65 3.26 -0.85 -1.11
C VAL A 65 2.56 -1.83 -0.17
N ARG A 66 2.20 -3.01 -0.67
CA ARG A 66 1.58 -4.06 0.11
C ARG A 66 2.67 -5.01 0.56
N MET A 67 2.63 -5.37 1.82
CA MET A 67 3.46 -6.39 2.43
C MET A 67 2.51 -7.34 3.16
N ASP A 68 2.38 -8.56 2.68
CA ASP A 68 1.43 -9.55 3.21
C ASP A 68 -0.02 -9.00 3.28
N LYS A 69 -0.69 -9.05 4.43
CA LYS A 69 -2.04 -8.50 4.70
C LYS A 69 -2.02 -7.01 5.07
N ARG A 70 -0.85 -6.37 5.07
CA ARG A 70 -0.64 -5.00 5.52
C ARG A 70 -0.30 -4.08 4.36
N LEU A 71 -0.66 -2.83 4.53
CA LEU A 71 -0.43 -1.74 3.60
C LEU A 71 0.54 -0.75 4.20
N TYR A 72 1.69 -0.61 3.57
CA TYR A 72 2.72 0.35 3.92
C TYR A 72 2.51 1.56 3.03
N VAL A 73 2.45 2.74 3.64
CA VAL A 73 2.15 3.96 2.91
C VAL A 73 3.03 5.07 3.40
N VAL A 74 3.50 5.83 2.44
CA VAL A 74 4.30 7.01 2.70
C VAL A 74 3.43 8.23 2.56
N SER A 75 3.54 9.09 3.56
CA SER A 75 3.23 10.50 3.43
C SER A 75 4.52 11.30 3.39
N SER A 76 4.80 11.92 2.26
CA SER A 76 5.80 12.99 2.19
C SER A 76 5.08 14.33 2.28
N GLN A 77 4.97 14.90 3.49
CA GLN A 77 4.50 16.27 3.67
C GLN A 77 5.69 17.17 3.97
N ALA A 78 5.63 18.43 3.50
CA ALA A 78 6.71 19.41 3.37
C ALA A 78 7.62 19.69 4.58
N ALA A 79 7.41 19.06 5.75
CA ALA A 79 8.31 19.11 6.90
C ALA A 79 8.44 17.78 7.68
N GLN A 80 7.68 16.74 7.32
CA GLN A 80 7.71 15.44 7.99
C GLN A 80 7.53 14.33 6.96
N ASN A 81 8.50 13.41 6.89
CA ASN A 81 8.40 12.22 6.05
C ASN A 81 7.93 11.08 6.94
N ILE A 82 6.63 10.77 6.89
CA ILE A 82 6.04 9.73 7.72
C ILE A 82 5.87 8.49 6.86
N VAL A 83 6.43 7.38 7.30
CA VAL A 83 6.09 6.05 6.79
C VAL A 83 5.08 5.45 7.77
N GLY A 84 3.83 5.34 7.32
CA GLY A 84 2.73 4.73 8.07
C GLY A 84 2.51 3.28 7.65
N ILE A 85 2.16 2.44 8.62
CA ILE A 85 1.82 1.03 8.42
C ILE A 85 0.36 0.87 8.82
N TRP A 86 -0.47 0.38 7.89
CA TRP A 86 -1.89 0.15 8.09
C TRP A 86 -2.23 -1.32 7.88
N ASP A 87 -3.16 -1.81 8.70
CA ASP A 87 -3.78 -3.10 8.49
C ASP A 87 -4.92 -2.94 7.46
N ILE A 88 -4.90 -3.71 6.37
CA ILE A 88 -5.88 -3.57 5.27
C ILE A 88 -7.27 -4.05 5.71
N GLY A 89 -7.33 -5.07 6.58
CA GLY A 89 -8.58 -5.67 7.02
C GLY A 89 -9.39 -4.72 7.91
N THR A 90 -8.72 -4.08 8.85
CA THR A 90 -9.32 -3.20 9.86
C THR A 90 -9.25 -1.72 9.50
N GLY A 91 -8.33 -1.33 8.61
CA GLY A 91 -8.07 0.07 8.25
C GLY A 91 -7.37 0.88 9.34
N ARG A 92 -6.84 0.24 10.38
CA ARG A 92 -6.20 0.91 11.53
C ARG A 92 -4.71 1.14 11.29
N VAL A 93 -4.20 2.22 11.87
CA VAL A 93 -2.75 2.47 11.96
C VAL A 93 -2.17 1.45 12.93
N VAL A 94 -1.22 0.67 12.46
CA VAL A 94 -0.48 -0.29 13.28
C VAL A 94 0.80 0.35 13.81
N HIS A 95 1.48 1.13 12.96
CA HIS A 95 2.74 1.77 13.32
C HIS A 95 3.02 2.97 12.41
N HIS A 96 3.91 3.84 12.84
CA HIS A 96 4.48 4.86 11.98
C HIS A 96 5.89 5.23 12.45
N PHE A 97 6.73 5.66 11.52
CA PHE A 97 8.04 6.20 11.85
C PHE A 97 8.39 7.38 10.95
N LEU A 98 9.29 8.22 11.44
CA LEU A 98 9.82 9.35 10.69
C LEU A 98 11.04 8.89 9.89
N ALA A 99 10.99 9.12 8.58
CA ALA A 99 12.17 9.04 7.75
C ALA A 99 12.93 10.37 7.83
N GLU A 100 14.23 10.31 8.11
CA GLU A 100 15.09 11.49 8.17
C GLU A 100 15.21 12.20 6.81
N ARG A 101 14.85 11.50 5.74
CA ARG A 101 15.01 11.92 4.35
C ARG A 101 13.69 11.82 3.61
N ARG A 102 13.55 12.64 2.57
CA ARG A 102 12.31 12.68 1.79
C ARG A 102 12.15 11.40 0.97
N VAL A 103 11.20 10.58 1.41
CA VAL A 103 10.84 9.33 0.72
C VAL A 103 10.10 9.65 -0.59
N PHE A 104 10.51 8.99 -1.66
CA PHE A 104 9.96 9.12 -3.00
C PHE A 104 9.14 7.88 -3.40
N SER A 105 9.66 6.69 -3.12
CA SER A 105 9.04 5.41 -3.50
C SER A 105 9.24 4.35 -2.42
N LEU A 106 8.31 3.40 -2.38
CA LEU A 106 8.48 2.13 -1.67
C LEU A 106 8.37 0.97 -2.65
N SER A 107 9.07 -0.13 -2.36
CA SER A 107 8.82 -1.42 -3.02
C SER A 107 9.03 -2.59 -2.06
N ARG A 108 8.35 -3.70 -2.34
CA ARG A 108 8.54 -4.94 -1.59
C ARG A 108 9.82 -5.62 -2.08
N PHE A 109 10.66 -6.07 -1.16
CA PHE A 109 11.82 -6.91 -1.48
C PHE A 109 11.52 -8.38 -1.19
N ASP A 110 11.08 -8.68 0.03
CA ASP A 110 10.65 -10.01 0.47
C ASP A 110 9.50 -9.92 1.48
N GLU A 111 9.23 -10.96 2.27
CA GLU A 111 8.12 -10.99 3.23
C GLU A 111 8.33 -10.11 4.48
N VAL A 112 9.59 -9.78 4.81
CA VAL A 112 9.94 -9.03 6.02
C VAL A 112 10.76 -7.77 5.72
N THR A 113 11.06 -7.51 4.46
CA THR A 113 11.95 -6.44 4.01
C THR A 113 11.31 -5.63 2.89
N PHE A 114 11.39 -4.31 2.99
CA PHE A 114 10.96 -3.37 1.97
C PHE A 114 12.09 -2.40 1.63
N VAL A 115 12.02 -1.83 0.44
CA VAL A 115 12.97 -0.84 -0.06
C VAL A 115 12.35 0.54 0.02
N VAL A 116 13.13 1.49 0.51
CA VAL A 116 12.79 2.91 0.54
C VAL A 116 13.70 3.64 -0.44
N GLY A 117 13.11 4.25 -1.46
CA GLY A 117 13.80 5.16 -2.37
C GLY A 117 13.60 6.60 -1.93
N TYR A 118 14.68 7.38 -1.87
CA TYR A 118 14.66 8.77 -1.44
C TYR A 118 14.84 9.74 -2.62
N LEU A 119 14.35 10.97 -2.47
CA LEU A 119 14.42 12.01 -3.52
C LEU A 119 15.85 12.42 -3.86
N ASP A 120 16.78 12.27 -2.93
CA ASP A 120 18.21 12.56 -3.11
C ASP A 120 19.00 11.40 -3.75
N GLY A 121 18.32 10.34 -4.18
CA GLY A 121 18.87 9.23 -4.96
C GLY A 121 19.37 8.05 -4.14
N ALA A 122 19.34 8.11 -2.80
CA ALA A 122 19.66 6.94 -2.02
C ALA A 122 18.52 5.92 -1.98
N VAL A 123 18.92 4.69 -1.67
CA VAL A 123 18.04 3.54 -1.54
C VAL A 123 18.45 2.77 -0.29
N GLU A 124 17.50 2.49 0.59
CA GLU A 124 17.73 1.75 1.82
C GLU A 124 16.80 0.54 1.90
N LEU A 125 17.29 -0.56 2.48
CA LEU A 125 16.49 -1.73 2.82
C LEU A 125 16.12 -1.65 4.29
N HIS A 126 14.83 -1.76 4.57
CA HIS A 126 14.27 -1.68 5.91
C HIS A 126 13.54 -2.99 6.21
N ARG A 127 13.79 -3.56 7.40
CA ARG A 127 12.99 -4.66 7.92
C ARG A 127 11.71 -4.11 8.54
N ILE A 128 10.63 -4.88 8.44
CA ILE A 128 9.39 -4.61 9.16
C ILE A 128 9.70 -4.56 10.67
N PRO A 129 9.29 -3.50 11.40
CA PRO A 129 9.52 -3.42 12.84
C PRO A 129 8.98 -4.64 13.58
N GLU A 130 9.70 -5.18 14.56
CA GLU A 130 9.27 -6.40 15.29
C GLU A 130 7.90 -6.26 15.95
N GLN A 131 7.54 -5.05 16.40
CA GLN A 131 6.20 -4.77 16.93
C GLN A 131 5.10 -4.99 15.89
N CYS A 132 5.40 -4.77 14.61
CA CYS A 132 4.52 -5.12 13.50
C CYS A 132 4.56 -6.63 13.18
N LEU A 133 5.64 -7.33 13.51
CA LEU A 133 5.77 -8.78 13.32
C LEU A 133 5.08 -9.59 14.44
N LEU A 134 5.03 -9.09 15.67
CA LEU A 134 4.45 -9.82 16.81
C LEU A 134 2.92 -9.99 16.69
N GLU A 135 2.23 -9.00 16.14
CA GLU A 135 0.79 -9.12 15.79
C GLU A 135 0.51 -10.10 14.62
N ILE A 136 1.54 -10.58 13.91
CA ILE A 136 1.41 -11.62 12.88
C ILE A 136 1.28 -12.99 13.56
N ILE A 137 1.96 -13.19 14.70
CA ILE A 137 1.99 -14.49 15.39
C ILE A 137 0.71 -14.70 16.21
N ASP A 138 0.14 -13.62 16.78
CA ASP A 138 -1.06 -13.73 17.62
C ASP A 138 -2.39 -13.84 16.83
N ASN A 139 -2.38 -13.60 15.51
CA ASN A 139 -3.56 -13.74 14.64
C ASN A 139 -3.57 -15.04 13.80
N VAL A 140 -2.71 -16.00 14.14
CA VAL A 140 -2.71 -17.38 13.59
C VAL A 140 -3.18 -18.38 14.67
N GLY A 141 -4.20 -17.99 15.43
CA GLY A 141 -4.95 -18.85 16.35
C GLY A 141 -6.26 -19.33 15.75
#